data_AF-A0A932WJS4-F1
#
_entry.id   AF-A0A932WJS4-F1
#
_cell.length_a   1.000
_cell.length_b   1.000
_cell.length_c   1.000
_cell.angle_alpha   90.00
_cell.angle_beta   90.00
_cell.angle_gamma   90.00
#
_symmetry.space_group_name_H-M   'P 1'
#
loop_
_entity.id
_entity.type
_entity.pdbx_description
1 polymer ?
#
loop_
_entity_poly.entity_id
_entity_poly.type
_entity_poly.pdbx_seq_one_letter_code
_entity_poly.pdbx_strand_id
1 'polypeptide(L)'
;MSTTLTIGDLRNMQTADLLREIRSHRMTLRKMRLGIHMKKEKDTAKYRREKRTLARMLTIFTALQSRSKTPSTALPTQSRSSTISAPQS
;
A
#
# COMPACT_ATOMS: atom_id res chain seq x y z
N MET A 1 10.10 15.63 -4.71
CA MET A 1 8.65 15.78 -4.51
C MET A 1 8.19 14.70 -3.53
N SER A 2 8.24 15.00 -2.23
CA SER A 2 7.86 14.08 -1.15
C SER A 2 6.50 14.49 -0.61
N THR A 3 5.47 14.40 -1.44
CA THR A 3 4.09 14.42 -0.95
C THR A 3 3.83 13.05 -0.34
N THR A 4 3.68 12.98 0.97
CA THR A 4 3.18 11.79 1.68
C THR A 4 1.73 11.56 1.25
N LEU A 5 1.55 10.91 0.11
CA LEU A 5 0.25 10.44 -0.37
C LEU A 5 -0.33 9.52 0.70
N THR A 6 -1.42 9.98 1.32
CA THR A 6 -2.09 9.18 2.34
C THR A 6 -2.88 8.07 1.68
N ILE A 7 -3.24 7.05 2.46
CA ILE A 7 -4.09 5.96 1.99
C ILE A 7 -5.45 6.50 1.51
N GLY A 8 -5.94 7.59 2.12
CA GLY A 8 -7.17 8.26 1.71
C GLY A 8 -7.06 8.85 0.30
N ASP A 9 -5.96 9.57 0.03
CA ASP A 9 -5.70 10.15 -1.29
C ASP A 9 -5.63 9.08 -2.37
N LEU A 10 -4.92 7.98 -2.10
CA LEU A 10 -4.76 6.86 -3.03
C LEU A 10 -6.07 6.13 -3.34
N ARG A 11 -7.03 6.11 -2.41
CA ARG A 11 -8.35 5.51 -2.61
C ARG A 11 -9.28 6.37 -3.45
N ASN A 12 -9.11 7.69 -3.38
CA ASN A 12 -9.94 8.65 -4.10
C ASN A 12 -9.42 8.95 -5.51
N MET A 13 -8.16 8.59 -5.81
CA MET A 13 -7.60 8.71 -7.16
C MET A 13 -8.28 7.79 -8.16
N GLN A 14 -8.41 8.27 -9.40
CA GLN A 14 -8.83 7.43 -10.52
C GLN A 14 -7.79 6.32 -10.74
N THR A 15 -8.27 5.13 -11.13
CA THR A 15 -7.43 3.94 -11.31
C THR A 15 -6.29 4.17 -12.31
N ALA A 16 -6.51 5.01 -13.34
CA ALA A 16 -5.52 5.39 -14.32
C ALA A 16 -4.39 6.24 -13.72
N ASP A 17 -4.74 7.23 -12.88
CA ASP A 17 -3.77 8.08 -12.20
C ASP A 17 -2.97 7.31 -11.15
N LEU A 18 -3.63 6.41 -10.41
CA LEU A 18 -2.95 5.52 -9.47
C LEU A 18 -1.92 4.64 -10.20
N LEU A 19 -2.24 4.14 -11.39
CA LEU A 19 -1.33 3.35 -12.20
C LEU A 19 -0.15 4.18 -12.71
N ARG A 20 -0.37 5.46 -13.06
CA ARG A 20 0.70 6.40 -13.42
C ARG A 20 1.65 6.64 -12.24
N GLU A 21 1.11 6.83 -11.05
CA GLU A 21 1.89 7.00 -9.81
C GLU A 21 2.69 5.74 -9.45
N ILE A 22 2.09 4.55 -9.57
CA ILE A 22 2.78 3.27 -9.37
C ILE A 22 3.98 3.15 -10.32
N ARG A 23 3.81 3.51 -11.60
CA ARG A 23 4.92 3.48 -12.58
C ARG A 23 6.03 4.46 -12.20
N SER A 24 5.67 5.68 -11.78
CA SER A 24 6.62 6.69 -11.30
C SER A 24 7.43 6.19 -10.10
N HIS A 25 6.75 5.68 -9.08
CA HIS A 25 7.36 5.12 -7.87
C HIS A 25 8.28 3.92 -8.16
N ARG A 26 7.90 3.04 -9.10
CA ARG A 26 8.77 1.95 -9.56
C ARG A 26 10.07 2.45 -10.18
N MET A 27 10.01 3.51 -11.00
CA MET A 27 11.20 4.09 -11.61
C MET A 27 12.13 4.73 -10.58
N THR A 28 11.56 5.45 -9.61
CA THR A 28 12.32 6.01 -8.48
C THR A 28 13.02 4.91 -7.68
N LEU A 29 12.31 3.83 -7.33
CA LEU A 29 12.91 2.70 -6.62
C LEU A 29 13.99 1.98 -7.42
N ARG A 30 13.85 1.88 -8.76
CA ARG A 30 14.90 1.32 -9.63
C ARG A 30 16.16 2.19 -9.60
N LYS A 31 16.00 3.52 -9.70
CA LYS A 31 17.11 4.48 -9.60
C LYS A 31 17.82 4.37 -8.25
N MET A 32 17.06 4.38 -7.15
CA MET A 32 17.62 4.23 -5.80
C MET A 32 18.30 2.87 -5.60
N ARG A 33 17.70 1.78 -6.08
CA ARG A 33 18.31 0.44 -5.99
C ARG A 33 19.65 0.40 -6.72
N LEU A 34 19.74 1.01 -7.90
CA LEU A 34 20.98 1.13 -8.66
C LEU A 34 22.01 1.99 -7.91
N GLY A 35 21.59 3.13 -7.37
CA GLY A 35 22.45 4.01 -6.54
C GLY A 35 23.01 3.32 -5.31
N ILE A 36 22.19 2.53 -4.61
CA ILE A 36 22.60 1.71 -3.47
C ILE A 36 23.60 0.63 -3.91
N HIS A 37 23.30 -0.08 -5.00
CA HIS A 37 24.18 -1.14 -5.52
C HIS A 37 25.54 -0.59 -5.96
N MET A 38 25.55 0.59 -6.57
CA MET A 38 26.76 1.32 -6.95
C MET A 38 27.45 2.02 -5.76
N LYS A 39 26.97 1.85 -4.52
CA LYS A 39 27.45 2.55 -3.31
C LYS A 39 27.44 4.08 -3.41
N LYS A 40 26.69 4.64 -4.37
CA LYS A 40 26.51 6.08 -4.58
C LYS A 40 25.42 6.67 -3.70
N GLU A 41 24.44 5.86 -3.29
CA GLU A 41 23.32 6.29 -2.45
C GLU A 41 23.32 5.55 -1.11
N LYS A 42 23.49 6.29 -0.01
CA LYS A 42 23.61 5.73 1.35
C LYS A 42 22.28 5.63 2.08
N ASP A 43 21.24 6.29 1.58
CA ASP A 43 19.94 6.35 2.24
C ASP A 43 19.06 5.11 1.93
N THR A 44 19.48 3.99 2.50
CA THR A 44 18.77 2.71 2.44
C THR A 44 17.45 2.75 3.22
N ALA A 45 17.35 3.61 4.24
CA ALA A 45 16.13 3.80 5.01
C ALA A 45 15.02 4.40 4.16
N LYS A 46 15.33 5.41 3.35
CA LYS A 46 14.41 6.00 2.37
C LYS A 46 13.98 4.97 1.32
N TYR A 47 14.90 4.17 0.78
CA TYR A 47 14.54 3.10 -0.15
C TYR A 47 13.51 2.12 0.47
N ARG A 48 13.70 1.73 1.74
CA ARG A 48 12.76 0.86 2.45
C ARG A 48 11.40 1.53 2.71
N ARG A 49 11.37 2.85 2.95
CA ARG A 49 10.12 3.61 3.08
C ARG A 49 9.36 3.61 1.76
N GLU A 50 10.02 3.93 0.65
CA GLU A 50 9.33 4.01 -0.65
C GLU A 50 8.94 2.65 -1.20
N LYS A 51 9.68 1.59 -0.85
CA LYS A 51 9.26 0.22 -1.14
C LYS A 51 7.94 -0.12 -0.43
N ARG A 52 7.75 0.32 0.82
CA ARG A 52 6.49 0.14 1.55
C ARG A 52 5.37 0.99 0.96
N THR A 53 5.65 2.22 0.55
CA THR A 53 4.69 3.09 -0.14
C THR A 53 4.18 2.42 -1.42
N LEU A 54 5.09 1.90 -2.26
CA LEU A 54 4.72 1.17 -3.47
C LEU A 54 3.85 -0.07 -3.17
N ALA A 55 4.19 -0.83 -2.13
CA ALA A 55 3.39 -1.99 -1.73
C ALA A 55 1.95 -1.58 -1.37
N ARG A 56 1.76 -0.48 -0.62
CA ARG A 56 0.44 0.06 -0.30
C ARG A 56 -0.33 0.48 -1.55
N MET A 57 0.33 1.17 -2.48
CA MET A 57 -0.30 1.55 -3.76
C MET A 57 -0.79 0.34 -4.55
N LEU A 58 0.01 -0.75 -4.61
CA LEU A 58 -0.38 -1.99 -5.28
C LEU A 58 -1.55 -2.69 -4.60
N THR A 59 -1.58 -2.71 -3.26
CA THR A 59 -2.72 -3.24 -2.49
C THR A 59 -4.00 -2.48 -2.81
N ILE A 60 -3.94 -1.14 -2.82
CA ILE A 60 -5.11 -0.30 -3.12
C ILE A 60 -5.56 -0.49 -4.58
N PHE A 61 -4.62 -0.54 -5.51
CA PHE A 61 -4.93 -0.80 -6.92
C PHE A 61 -5.66 -2.14 -7.10
N THR A 62 -5.17 -3.19 -6.45
CA THR A 62 -5.80 -4.53 -6.48
C THR A 62 -7.20 -4.46 -5.86
N ALA A 63 -7.37 -3.78 -4.73
CA ALA A 63 -8.67 -3.61 -4.08
C ALA A 63 -9.67 -2.83 -4.96
N LEU A 64 -9.24 -1.77 -5.64
CA LEU A 64 -10.07 -1.00 -6.57
C LEU A 64 -10.48 -1.85 -7.78
N GLN A 65 -9.55 -2.64 -8.33
CA GLN A 65 -9.83 -3.53 -9.44
C GLN A 65 -10.79 -4.67 -9.07
N SER A 66 -10.68 -5.22 -7.85
CA SER A 66 -11.62 -6.21 -7.32
C SER A 66 -13.00 -5.59 -7.08
N ARG A 67 -13.06 -4.35 -6.57
CA ARG A 67 -14.33 -3.63 -6.35
C ARG A 67 -15.10 -3.37 -7.64
N SER A 68 -14.40 -3.13 -8.75
CA SER A 68 -15.04 -3.03 -10.08
C SER A 68 -15.53 -4.36 -10.64
N LYS A 69 -15.09 -5.50 -10.10
CA LYS A 69 -15.40 -6.86 -10.60
C LYS A 69 -16.50 -7.58 -9.84
N THR A 70 -16.90 -7.09 -8.67
CA THR A 70 -17.98 -7.69 -7.88
C THR A 70 -19.21 -6.79 -7.88
N PRO A 71 -20.36 -7.19 -8.47
CA PRO A 71 -21.63 -6.69 -7.96
C PRO A 71 -21.73 -7.15 -6.51
N SER A 72 -21.97 -6.18 -5.62
CA SER A 72 -22.47 -6.31 -4.25
C SER A 72 -22.67 -7.74 -3.74
N THR A 73 -21.91 -8.18 -2.72
CA THR A 73 -22.42 -8.89 -1.53
C THR A 73 -21.28 -9.26 -0.57
N ALA A 74 -21.51 -8.95 0.71
CA ALA A 74 -20.89 -9.48 1.94
C ALA A 74 -19.44 -9.06 2.32
N LEU A 75 -19.36 -8.08 3.23
CA LEU A 75 -18.48 -8.20 4.39
C LEU A 75 -18.99 -9.34 5.30
N PRO A 76 -18.11 -9.94 6.11
CA PRO A 76 -18.22 -9.61 7.52
C PRO A 76 -16.89 -9.20 8.13
N THR A 77 -16.94 -8.02 8.76
CA THR A 77 -16.08 -7.57 9.84
C THR A 77 -16.02 -8.66 10.91
N GLN A 78 -14.87 -9.31 11.11
CA GLN A 78 -14.67 -10.18 12.26
C GLN A 78 -14.57 -9.32 13.51
N SER A 79 -15.70 -9.19 14.19
CA SER A 79 -15.84 -8.75 15.57
C SER A 79 -14.95 -9.61 16.47
N ARG A 80 -13.92 -9.01 17.06
CA ARG A 80 -13.24 -9.59 18.22
C ARG A 80 -14.11 -9.34 19.45
N SER A 81 -14.98 -10.29 19.79
CA SER A 81 -15.59 -10.39 21.11
C SER A 81 -15.06 -11.65 21.80
N SER A 82 -13.93 -11.52 22.48
CA SER A 82 -13.45 -12.53 23.43
C SER A 82 -13.96 -12.15 24.82
N THR A 83 -15.20 -12.52 25.14
CA THR A 83 -15.68 -12.59 26.52
C THR A 83 -15.25 -13.95 27.06
N ILE A 84 -14.19 -13.95 27.87
CA ILE A 84 -13.78 -15.13 28.64
C ILE A 84 -14.69 -15.17 29.87
N SER A 85 -15.67 -16.07 29.86
CA SER A 85 -16.42 -16.48 31.06
C SER A 85 -15.66 -17.61 31.75
N ALA A 86 -15.22 -17.38 32.99
CA ALA A 86 -14.68 -18.43 33.86
C ALA A 86 -15.79 -18.94 34.79
N PRO A 87 -16.00 -20.26 34.94
CA PRO A 87 -16.89 -20.80 35.97
C PRO A 87 -16.13 -20.99 37.29
N GLN A 88 -16.77 -20.62 38.38
CA GLN A 88 -16.35 -20.91 39.75
C GLN A 88 -16.53 -22.40 40.07
N SER A 89 -15.58 -22.99 40.80
CA SER A 89 -15.78 -24.11 41.73
C SER A 89 -14.65 -24.11 42.74
#